data_AF-A0A3D1VMV3-F1
#
_entry.id   AF-A0A3D1VMV3-F1
#
_cell.length_a   1.000
_cell.length_b   1.000
_cell.length_c   1.000
_cell.angle_alpha   90.00
_cell.angle_beta   90.00
_cell.angle_gamma   90.00
#
_symmetry.space_group_name_H-M   'P 1'
#
loop_
_entity.id
_entity.type
_entity.pdbx_description
1 polymer ?
#
loop_
_entity_poly.entity_id
_entity_poly.type
_entity_poly.pdbx_seq_one_letter_code
_entity_poly.pdbx_strand_id
1 'polypeptide(L)'
;KNSIKIIGDHTDKYVQAYFQYDSKKTGGITISHLRFGDNLIKSPYYINKADFVACHNPSYVTKGYKMVNDVKPGGAFLINCQWTPEELAEQLNAQAKRYIAKNDIRLYTVNAIDIADKIGMGKRTNTILQASFFALSKVMPIEEAIEYMKKAATKSYARKGQDIVDMNHKAIEAGVSAFVKIDVPADWANAVDEVIADEEKGASKLVKMINNLMKPVALMNGDSLPVSAFIDHADGTFELGAAAYEKRGVAVTVPEWDPESCAKCNRCSYVCPHATIRPYALNEEELAAAPAQLKKAPKPVVKTNYTYSLAISPADCMGCTVCVGVCPTDSLKMVPRESQLDQQEVFDYCVENVSEKPEITEKLTLLTSQFKKPLLEFSGSCAGCAETSYARLVTQLFGDRMYISNATGCSSIWGGPAATSPYTVNKDGRGPAWANSLFEDNAEHGMGMFLGQKALRDRQIEKVKKIVASDAANADLKAAAEGYLATVDNGDTNVKATDKLVAELVKVADKCDNCHSILENKEFLSKKSVWIFG
;
A
#
# COMPACT_ATOMS: atom_id res chain seq x y z
N LYS A 1 21.23 -6.76 -15.22
CA LYS A 1 22.65 -6.84 -14.77
C LYS A 1 23.44 -7.92 -15.51
N ASN A 2 23.02 -9.20 -15.53
CA ASN A 2 23.76 -10.23 -16.27
C ASN A 2 23.86 -9.98 -17.78
N SER A 3 22.79 -9.52 -18.45
CA SER A 3 22.84 -9.21 -19.89
C SER A 3 23.91 -8.16 -20.23
N ILE A 4 24.09 -7.15 -19.37
CA ILE A 4 25.13 -6.12 -19.54
C ILE A 4 26.53 -6.72 -19.48
N LYS A 5 26.76 -7.64 -18.54
CA LYS A 5 28.05 -8.34 -18.44
C LYS A 5 28.29 -9.20 -19.67
N ILE A 6 27.28 -9.97 -20.10
CA ILE A 6 27.40 -10.80 -21.31
C ILE A 6 27.76 -9.94 -22.53
N ILE A 7 27.07 -8.82 -22.74
CA ILE A 7 27.33 -7.95 -23.89
C ILE A 7 28.71 -7.26 -23.75
N GLY A 8 29.04 -6.73 -22.57
CA GLY A 8 30.30 -6.02 -22.36
C GLY A 8 31.54 -6.92 -22.34
N ASP A 9 31.42 -8.16 -21.87
CA ASP A 9 32.54 -9.11 -21.77
C ASP A 9 32.78 -9.88 -23.09
N HIS A 10 31.79 -9.90 -23.99
CA HIS A 10 31.82 -10.70 -25.23
C HIS A 10 31.56 -9.90 -26.51
N THR A 11 31.53 -8.57 -26.45
CA THR A 11 31.46 -7.69 -27.63
C THR A 11 32.34 -6.45 -27.43
N ASP A 12 32.68 -5.75 -28.51
CA ASP A 12 33.40 -4.47 -28.45
C ASP A 12 32.50 -3.26 -28.13
N LYS A 13 31.24 -3.50 -27.76
CA LYS A 13 30.27 -2.43 -27.50
C LYS A 13 30.52 -1.79 -26.14
N TYR A 14 30.43 -0.47 -26.10
CA TYR A 14 30.26 0.25 -24.86
C TYR A 14 28.91 -0.08 -24.26
N VAL A 15 28.87 -0.26 -22.93
CA VAL A 15 27.65 -0.60 -22.19
C VAL A 15 27.41 0.39 -21.07
N GLN A 16 26.17 0.85 -20.93
CA GLN A 16 25.71 1.67 -19.82
C GLN A 16 24.42 1.08 -19.26
N ALA A 17 24.29 1.07 -17.93
CA ALA A 17 23.09 0.63 -17.27
C ALA A 17 22.74 1.55 -16.10
N TYR A 18 21.48 1.92 -16.02
CA TYR A 18 20.90 2.63 -14.88
C TYR A 18 19.61 1.92 -14.44
N PHE A 19 19.37 1.86 -13.14
CA PHE A 19 18.21 1.18 -12.57
C PHE A 19 17.46 2.15 -11.65
N GLN A 20 16.22 2.44 -12.00
CA GLN A 20 15.30 3.19 -11.15
C GLN A 20 14.51 2.19 -10.29
N TYR A 21 14.54 2.40 -8.98
CA TYR A 21 13.84 1.57 -8.00
C TYR A 21 12.77 2.38 -7.28
N ASP A 22 11.68 1.72 -6.94
CA ASP A 22 10.61 2.24 -6.09
C ASP A 22 11.04 2.26 -4.60
N SER A 23 10.42 3.13 -3.81
CA SER A 23 10.56 3.15 -2.35
C SER A 23 9.89 1.94 -1.69
N LYS A 24 8.88 1.35 -2.36
CA LYS A 24 8.18 0.15 -1.87
C LYS A 24 9.11 -1.06 -1.90
N LYS A 25 9.36 -1.63 -0.71
CA LYS A 25 10.34 -2.71 -0.54
C LYS A 25 9.93 -4.05 -1.17
N THR A 26 8.64 -4.28 -1.37
CA THR A 26 8.11 -5.49 -2.01
C THR A 26 7.05 -5.12 -3.02
N GLY A 27 7.13 -5.69 -4.24
CA GLY A 27 6.18 -5.42 -5.32
C GLY A 27 6.22 -3.99 -5.85
N GLY A 28 7.31 -3.26 -5.60
CA GLY A 28 7.56 -1.96 -6.20
C GLY A 28 7.98 -2.06 -7.66
N ILE A 29 7.89 -0.96 -8.38
CA ILE A 29 8.27 -0.88 -9.80
C ILE A 29 9.80 -0.82 -9.92
N THR A 30 10.33 -1.40 -10.99
CA THR A 30 11.74 -1.24 -11.34
C THR A 30 11.85 -0.97 -12.84
N ILE A 31 12.50 0.13 -13.20
CA ILE A 31 12.76 0.50 -14.59
C ILE A 31 14.25 0.37 -14.86
N SER A 32 14.60 -0.44 -15.85
CA SER A 32 16.00 -0.69 -16.23
C SER A 32 16.30 0.02 -17.55
N HIS A 33 17.19 1.01 -17.51
CA HIS A 33 17.66 1.72 -18.69
C HIS A 33 18.99 1.16 -19.14
N LEU A 34 19.00 0.47 -20.27
CA LEU A 34 20.19 -0.18 -20.81
C LEU A 34 20.55 0.44 -22.16
N ARG A 35 21.82 0.82 -22.33
CA ARG A 35 22.37 1.30 -23.60
C ARG A 35 23.59 0.46 -23.98
N PHE A 36 23.68 0.14 -25.25
CA PHE A 36 24.80 -0.58 -25.85
C PHE A 36 25.10 0.06 -27.20
N GLY A 37 26.37 0.23 -27.57
CA GLY A 37 26.70 0.80 -28.88
C GLY A 37 28.20 0.84 -29.14
N ASP A 38 28.57 1.09 -30.39
CA ASP A 38 29.98 1.06 -30.82
C ASP A 38 30.73 2.37 -30.46
N ASN A 39 29.99 3.39 -30.03
CA ASN A 39 30.53 4.67 -29.56
C ASN A 39 30.42 4.78 -28.04
N LEU A 40 31.36 5.51 -27.44
CA LEU A 40 31.36 5.81 -26.02
C LEU A 40 30.03 6.45 -25.58
N ILE A 41 29.37 5.85 -24.58
CA ILE A 41 28.07 6.31 -24.09
C ILE A 41 28.24 7.41 -23.06
N LYS A 42 27.78 8.63 -23.39
CA LYS A 42 27.85 9.83 -22.53
C LYS A 42 26.48 10.36 -22.09
N SER A 43 25.49 9.49 -21.96
CA SER A 43 24.10 9.85 -21.66
C SER A 43 23.73 9.57 -20.19
N PRO A 44 24.09 10.42 -19.21
CA PRO A 44 23.76 10.22 -17.79
C PRO A 44 22.31 10.63 -17.46
N TYR A 45 21.35 10.18 -18.28
CA TYR A 45 19.92 10.46 -18.14
C TYR A 45 19.08 9.25 -18.56
N TYR A 46 17.81 9.23 -18.17
CA TYR A 46 16.88 8.13 -18.48
C TYR A 46 16.66 7.96 -19.98
N ILE A 47 16.31 6.75 -20.40
CA ILE A 47 15.92 6.51 -21.79
C ILE A 47 14.46 6.93 -21.94
N ASN A 48 14.18 7.83 -22.89
CA ASN A 48 12.83 8.25 -23.31
C ASN A 48 12.58 7.99 -24.80
N LYS A 49 13.54 7.36 -25.49
CA LYS A 49 13.50 6.93 -26.89
C LYS A 49 14.28 5.63 -27.01
N ALA A 50 13.60 4.52 -26.81
CA ALA A 50 14.12 3.16 -26.77
C ALA A 50 13.84 2.41 -28.08
N ASP A 51 14.80 1.60 -28.51
CA ASP A 51 14.63 0.68 -29.64
C ASP A 51 13.83 -0.58 -29.24
N PHE A 52 13.86 -0.91 -27.94
CA PHE A 52 13.18 -2.05 -27.34
C PHE A 52 12.72 -1.70 -25.92
N VAL A 53 11.45 -1.95 -25.61
CA VAL A 53 10.89 -1.89 -24.25
C VAL A 53 10.25 -3.23 -23.92
N ALA A 54 10.43 -3.69 -22.67
CA ALA A 54 9.76 -4.89 -22.18
C ALA A 54 9.00 -4.62 -20.88
N CYS A 55 7.74 -5.06 -20.85
CA CYS A 55 6.89 -5.11 -19.67
C CYS A 55 6.92 -6.53 -19.10
N HIS A 56 7.54 -6.71 -17.94
CA HIS A 56 7.70 -8.04 -17.34
C HIS A 56 6.54 -8.43 -16.40
N ASN A 57 5.61 -7.52 -16.12
CA ASN A 57 4.47 -7.74 -15.23
C ASN A 57 3.19 -7.23 -15.89
N PRO A 58 2.19 -8.11 -16.17
CA PRO A 58 0.99 -7.73 -16.90
C PRO A 58 0.16 -6.65 -16.17
N SER A 59 0.25 -6.56 -14.84
CA SER A 59 -0.47 -5.53 -14.07
C SER A 59 -0.04 -4.09 -14.42
N TYR A 60 1.13 -3.89 -15.02
CA TYR A 60 1.54 -2.55 -15.49
C TYR A 60 0.78 -2.14 -16.76
N VAL A 61 0.29 -3.09 -17.54
CA VAL A 61 -0.57 -2.81 -18.68
C VAL A 61 -1.94 -2.37 -18.19
N THR A 62 -2.55 -3.14 -17.29
CA THR A 62 -3.90 -2.86 -16.78
C THR A 62 -3.96 -1.58 -15.95
N LYS A 63 -2.89 -1.23 -15.25
CA LYS A 63 -2.76 0.06 -14.53
C LYS A 63 -2.54 1.26 -15.45
N GLY A 64 -2.24 1.05 -16.73
CA GLY A 64 -2.08 2.14 -17.70
C GLY A 64 -0.74 2.90 -17.60
N TYR A 65 0.35 2.24 -17.18
CA TYR A 65 1.67 2.87 -17.27
C TYR A 65 2.01 3.17 -18.73
N LYS A 66 2.55 4.37 -19.00
CA LYS A 66 2.87 4.87 -20.34
C LYS A 66 4.17 4.28 -20.92
N MET A 67 4.39 2.98 -20.75
CA MET A 67 5.64 2.30 -21.11
C MET A 67 5.92 2.34 -22.61
N VAL A 68 4.87 2.17 -23.43
CA VAL A 68 5.05 2.09 -24.89
C VAL A 68 5.45 3.43 -25.50
N ASN A 69 5.17 4.55 -24.83
CA ASN A 69 5.50 5.90 -25.27
C ASN A 69 7.02 6.14 -25.36
N ASP A 70 7.83 5.35 -24.65
CA ASP A 70 9.28 5.41 -24.76
C ASP A 70 9.79 4.69 -26.01
N VAL A 71 8.98 3.86 -26.69
CA VAL A 71 9.41 3.08 -27.86
C VAL A 71 9.44 3.98 -29.10
N LYS A 72 10.56 4.01 -29.83
CA LYS A 72 10.67 4.71 -31.12
C LYS A 72 9.71 4.10 -32.17
N PRO A 73 9.29 4.87 -33.19
CA PRO A 73 8.59 4.28 -34.34
C PRO A 73 9.34 3.10 -34.96
N GLY A 74 8.63 1.99 -35.24
CA GLY A 74 9.22 0.73 -35.70
C GLY A 74 9.96 -0.11 -34.63
N GLY A 75 10.07 0.41 -33.40
CA GLY A 75 10.69 -0.27 -32.27
C GLY A 75 9.88 -1.48 -31.78
N ALA A 76 10.46 -2.27 -30.87
CA ALA A 76 9.83 -3.47 -30.33
C ALA A 76 9.27 -3.23 -28.91
N PHE A 77 8.07 -3.74 -28.66
CA PHE A 77 7.45 -3.76 -27.34
C PHE A 77 7.06 -5.19 -26.97
N LEU A 78 7.66 -5.72 -25.90
CA LEU A 78 7.41 -7.08 -25.41
C LEU A 78 6.58 -7.03 -24.11
N ILE A 79 5.49 -7.80 -24.04
CA ILE A 79 4.66 -7.91 -22.84
C ILE A 79 4.68 -9.37 -22.33
N ASN A 80 5.03 -9.56 -21.06
CA ASN A 80 4.88 -10.84 -20.38
C ASN A 80 3.44 -10.97 -19.86
N CYS A 81 2.65 -11.87 -20.43
CA CYS A 81 1.26 -12.11 -20.02
C CYS A 81 0.79 -13.52 -20.42
N GLN A 82 -0.29 -13.98 -19.77
CA GLN A 82 -1.00 -15.21 -20.14
C GLN A 82 -2.12 -14.96 -21.15
N TRP A 83 -2.38 -13.70 -21.49
CA TRP A 83 -3.49 -13.29 -22.34
C TRP A 83 -3.37 -13.78 -23.77
N THR A 84 -4.51 -14.13 -24.38
CA THR A 84 -4.63 -14.27 -25.83
C THR A 84 -4.49 -12.90 -26.52
N PRO A 85 -4.28 -12.85 -27.85
CA PRO A 85 -4.29 -11.58 -28.58
C PRO A 85 -5.58 -10.75 -28.38
N GLU A 86 -6.72 -11.42 -28.28
CA GLU A 86 -8.03 -10.81 -28.04
C GLU A 86 -8.11 -10.22 -26.62
N GLU A 87 -7.74 -11.02 -25.61
CA GLU A 87 -7.69 -10.56 -24.22
C GLU A 87 -6.69 -9.40 -24.07
N LEU A 88 -5.52 -9.46 -24.71
CA LEU A 88 -4.55 -8.36 -24.71
C LEU A 88 -5.18 -7.07 -25.27
N ALA A 89 -5.98 -7.19 -26.32
CA ALA A 89 -6.69 -6.05 -26.89
C ALA A 89 -7.67 -5.45 -25.88
N GLU A 90 -8.33 -6.24 -25.04
CA GLU A 90 -9.20 -5.72 -23.98
C GLU A 90 -8.39 -5.02 -22.87
N GLN A 91 -7.23 -5.57 -22.51
CA GLN A 91 -6.41 -5.04 -21.40
C GLN A 91 -5.63 -3.77 -21.74
N LEU A 92 -5.32 -3.52 -23.02
CA LEU A 92 -4.61 -2.31 -23.45
C LEU A 92 -5.54 -1.09 -23.46
N ASN A 93 -5.13 -0.03 -22.77
CA ASN A 93 -5.85 1.24 -22.83
C ASN A 93 -5.78 1.87 -24.24
N ALA A 94 -6.75 2.73 -24.55
CA ALA A 94 -6.86 3.33 -25.88
C ALA A 94 -5.64 4.17 -26.25
N GLN A 95 -5.04 4.88 -25.29
CA GLN A 95 -3.80 5.63 -25.51
C GLN A 95 -2.66 4.73 -26.05
N ALA A 96 -2.42 3.59 -25.40
CA ALA A 96 -1.39 2.65 -25.80
C ALA A 96 -1.70 2.04 -27.18
N LYS A 97 -2.95 1.63 -27.42
CA LYS A 97 -3.42 1.14 -28.72
C LYS A 97 -3.12 2.13 -29.85
N ARG A 98 -3.51 3.40 -29.67
CA ARG A 98 -3.24 4.47 -30.64
C ARG A 98 -1.75 4.66 -30.89
N TYR A 99 -0.94 4.66 -29.83
CA TYR A 99 0.51 4.82 -29.96
C TYR A 99 1.14 3.65 -30.74
N ILE A 100 0.75 2.42 -30.42
CA ILE A 100 1.25 1.20 -31.08
C ILE A 100 0.95 1.25 -32.59
N ALA A 101 -0.31 1.52 -32.95
CA ALA A 101 -0.74 1.54 -34.34
C ALA A 101 -0.14 2.70 -35.16
N LYS A 102 -0.10 3.92 -34.60
CA LYS A 102 0.38 5.11 -35.32
C LYS A 102 1.90 5.16 -35.51
N ASN A 103 2.65 4.38 -34.74
CA ASN A 103 4.12 4.38 -34.78
C ASN A 103 4.69 3.04 -35.28
N ASP A 104 3.86 2.18 -35.87
CA ASP A 104 4.27 0.87 -36.40
C ASP A 104 5.07 0.03 -35.38
N ILE A 105 4.63 0.04 -34.12
CA ILE A 105 5.33 -0.66 -33.04
C ILE A 105 5.21 -2.17 -33.25
N ARG A 106 6.35 -2.87 -33.21
CA ARG A 106 6.39 -4.33 -33.26
C ARG A 106 6.03 -4.89 -31.89
N LEU A 107 4.75 -5.22 -31.72
CA LEU A 107 4.19 -5.76 -30.49
C LEU A 107 4.42 -7.27 -30.39
N TYR A 108 4.90 -7.73 -29.25
CA TYR A 108 5.13 -9.13 -28.92
C TYR A 108 4.54 -9.47 -27.54
N THR A 109 4.00 -10.67 -27.39
CA THR A 109 3.67 -11.25 -26.09
C THR A 109 4.56 -12.44 -25.78
N VAL A 110 4.74 -12.76 -24.50
CA VAL A 110 5.40 -14.00 -24.06
C VAL A 110 4.72 -14.49 -22.78
N ASN A 111 4.32 -15.75 -22.73
CA ASN A 111 3.75 -16.34 -21.52
C ASN A 111 4.88 -16.97 -20.68
N ALA A 112 5.73 -16.13 -20.10
CA ALA A 112 6.83 -16.61 -19.27
C ALA A 112 6.35 -17.19 -17.94
N ILE A 113 5.13 -16.87 -17.51
CA ILE A 113 4.53 -17.31 -16.24
C ILE A 113 4.26 -18.81 -16.29
N ASP A 114 3.48 -19.28 -17.26
CA ASP A 114 3.14 -20.71 -17.36
C ASP A 114 4.34 -21.55 -17.78
N ILE A 115 5.25 -20.99 -18.59
CA ILE A 115 6.49 -21.66 -18.95
C ILE A 115 7.37 -21.87 -17.72
N ALA A 116 7.50 -20.86 -16.86
CA ALA A 116 8.27 -20.98 -15.62
C ALA A 116 7.66 -22.03 -14.68
N ASP A 117 6.33 -22.06 -14.54
CA ASP A 117 5.64 -23.04 -13.71
C ASP A 117 5.84 -24.47 -14.22
N LYS A 118 5.63 -24.70 -15.53
CA LYS A 118 5.85 -26.01 -16.19
C LYS A 118 7.29 -26.53 -16.06
N ILE A 119 8.29 -25.64 -16.08
CA ILE A 119 9.71 -26.00 -15.90
C ILE A 119 10.05 -26.22 -14.40
N GLY A 120 9.18 -25.81 -13.48
CA GLY A 120 9.38 -25.88 -12.03
C GLY A 120 10.07 -24.64 -11.43
N MET A 121 10.26 -23.57 -12.21
CA MET A 121 10.84 -22.31 -11.73
C MET A 121 9.87 -21.50 -10.84
N GLY A 122 8.60 -21.92 -10.76
CA GLY A 122 7.53 -21.22 -10.05
C GLY A 122 7.40 -19.79 -10.54
N LYS A 123 7.42 -18.81 -9.63
CA LYS A 123 7.28 -17.38 -9.96
C LYS A 123 8.47 -16.73 -10.69
N ARG A 124 9.52 -17.47 -11.07
CA ARG A 124 10.75 -16.90 -11.63
C ARG A 124 10.75 -16.91 -13.16
N THR A 125 10.34 -15.80 -13.75
CA THR A 125 10.25 -15.60 -15.21
C THR A 125 11.50 -14.96 -15.82
N ASN A 126 12.44 -14.51 -14.99
CA ASN A 126 13.59 -13.69 -15.39
C ASN A 126 14.47 -14.31 -16.49
N THR A 127 14.74 -15.61 -16.42
CA THR A 127 15.61 -16.31 -17.38
C THR A 127 14.96 -16.40 -18.77
N ILE A 128 13.65 -16.68 -18.80
CA ILE A 128 12.85 -16.76 -20.04
C ILE A 128 12.83 -15.39 -20.71
N LEU A 129 12.49 -14.34 -19.95
CA LEU A 129 12.40 -12.97 -20.46
C LEU A 129 13.77 -12.42 -20.91
N GLN A 130 14.84 -12.81 -20.22
CA GLN A 130 16.19 -12.46 -20.64
C GLN A 130 16.55 -13.09 -22.01
N ALA A 131 16.16 -14.34 -22.24
CA ALA A 131 16.38 -15.01 -23.53
C ALA A 131 15.56 -14.36 -24.65
N SER A 132 14.29 -14.04 -24.38
CA SER A 132 13.44 -13.30 -25.32
C SER A 132 14.01 -11.93 -25.68
N PHE A 133 14.64 -11.23 -24.72
CA PHE A 133 15.35 -9.98 -24.99
C PHE A 133 16.48 -10.17 -26.00
N PHE A 134 17.36 -11.17 -25.84
CA PHE A 134 18.46 -11.40 -26.79
C PHE A 134 17.93 -11.75 -28.18
N ALA A 135 16.91 -12.61 -28.26
CA ALA A 135 16.30 -13.01 -29.52
C ALA A 135 15.65 -11.84 -30.28
N LEU A 136 14.94 -10.95 -29.56
CA LEU A 136 14.23 -9.83 -30.18
C LEU A 136 15.09 -8.58 -30.42
N SER A 137 16.05 -8.30 -29.53
CA SER A 137 16.92 -7.11 -29.65
C SER A 137 18.00 -7.27 -30.72
N LYS A 138 18.40 -8.51 -31.03
CA LYS A 138 19.48 -8.83 -31.99
C LYS A 138 20.78 -8.08 -31.68
N VAL A 139 21.04 -7.78 -30.41
CA VAL A 139 22.26 -7.08 -29.96
C VAL A 139 23.53 -7.90 -30.21
N MET A 140 23.39 -9.23 -30.30
CA MET A 140 24.42 -10.19 -30.66
C MET A 140 23.79 -11.44 -31.31
N PRO A 141 24.57 -12.33 -31.95
CA PRO A 141 24.07 -13.61 -32.47
C PRO A 141 23.38 -14.44 -31.39
N ILE A 142 22.24 -15.05 -31.72
CA ILE A 142 21.39 -15.70 -30.71
C ILE A 142 22.03 -16.99 -30.18
N GLU A 143 22.76 -17.71 -31.02
CA GLU A 143 23.48 -18.94 -30.66
C GLU A 143 24.54 -18.64 -29.59
N GLU A 144 25.31 -17.57 -29.77
CA GLU A 144 26.30 -17.09 -28.81
C GLU A 144 25.65 -16.61 -27.52
N ALA A 145 24.53 -15.85 -27.63
CA ALA A 145 23.79 -15.40 -26.46
C ALA A 145 23.30 -16.58 -25.60
N ILE A 146 22.76 -17.64 -26.23
CA ILE A 146 22.34 -18.87 -25.54
C ILE A 146 23.53 -19.50 -24.80
N GLU A 147 24.68 -19.64 -25.47
CA GLU A 147 25.88 -20.23 -24.88
C GLU A 147 26.34 -19.44 -23.65
N TYR A 148 26.44 -18.10 -23.76
CA TYR A 148 26.88 -17.25 -22.67
C TYR A 148 25.86 -17.19 -21.52
N MET A 149 24.56 -17.20 -21.82
CA MET A 149 23.51 -17.31 -20.81
C MET A 149 23.60 -18.63 -20.05
N LYS A 150 23.81 -19.76 -20.74
CA LYS A 150 23.98 -21.08 -20.09
C LYS A 150 25.22 -21.11 -19.21
N LYS A 151 26.36 -20.60 -19.70
CA LYS A 151 27.60 -20.45 -18.92
C LYS A 151 27.39 -19.60 -17.66
N ALA A 152 26.70 -18.46 -17.80
CA ALA A 152 26.40 -17.57 -16.68
C ALA A 152 25.45 -18.21 -15.65
N ALA A 153 24.43 -18.95 -16.11
CA ALA A 153 23.51 -19.68 -15.26
C ALA A 153 24.23 -20.79 -14.48
N THR A 154 25.06 -21.60 -15.15
CA THR A 154 25.87 -22.63 -14.50
C THR A 154 26.80 -22.02 -13.45
N LYS A 155 27.53 -20.95 -13.79
CA LYS A 155 28.41 -20.26 -12.83
C LYS A 155 27.64 -19.73 -11.61
N SER A 156 26.44 -19.19 -11.82
CA SER A 156 25.64 -18.57 -10.75
C SER A 156 24.96 -19.58 -9.84
N TYR A 157 24.59 -20.75 -10.37
CA TYR A 157 23.72 -21.70 -9.68
C TYR A 157 24.33 -23.08 -9.42
N ALA A 158 25.55 -23.37 -9.88
CA ALA A 158 26.22 -24.65 -9.62
C ALA A 158 26.23 -25.04 -8.13
N ARG A 159 26.41 -24.05 -7.24
CA ARG A 159 26.37 -24.26 -5.77
C ARG A 159 25.00 -24.66 -5.22
N LYS A 160 23.92 -24.49 -5.98
CA LYS A 160 22.55 -24.80 -5.58
C LYS A 160 22.07 -26.17 -6.08
N GLY A 161 22.89 -26.89 -6.86
CA GLY A 161 22.56 -28.21 -7.41
C GLY A 161 22.32 -28.19 -8.92
N GLN A 162 22.54 -29.35 -9.56
CA GLN A 162 22.44 -29.51 -11.01
C GLN A 162 21.00 -29.31 -11.51
N ASP A 163 20.00 -29.77 -10.76
CA ASP A 163 18.59 -29.59 -11.13
C ASP A 163 18.23 -28.12 -11.37
N ILE A 164 18.72 -27.20 -10.53
CA ILE A 164 18.48 -25.76 -10.69
C ILE A 164 19.21 -25.21 -11.93
N VAL A 165 20.39 -25.72 -12.25
CA VAL A 165 21.12 -25.35 -13.47
C VAL A 165 20.34 -25.81 -14.70
N ASP A 166 19.90 -27.06 -14.73
CA ASP A 166 19.15 -27.65 -15.85
C ASP A 166 17.81 -26.95 -16.07
N MET A 167 17.10 -26.60 -14.99
CA MET A 167 15.88 -25.80 -15.08
C MET A 167 16.14 -24.44 -15.73
N ASN A 168 17.27 -23.77 -15.39
CA ASN A 168 17.62 -22.52 -16.05
C ASN A 168 18.00 -22.73 -17.52
N HIS A 169 18.70 -23.81 -17.87
CA HIS A 169 19.03 -24.11 -19.27
C HIS A 169 17.78 -24.34 -20.11
N LYS A 170 16.81 -25.12 -19.61
CA LYS A 170 15.49 -25.30 -20.23
C LYS A 170 14.74 -23.99 -20.39
N ALA A 171 14.80 -23.12 -19.38
CA ALA A 171 14.17 -21.80 -19.43
C ALA A 171 14.81 -20.86 -20.46
N ILE A 172 16.14 -20.93 -20.65
CA ILE A 172 16.84 -20.20 -21.72
C ILE A 172 16.33 -20.68 -23.07
N GLU A 173 16.33 -21.99 -23.31
CA GLU A 173 15.89 -22.57 -24.59
C GLU A 173 14.45 -22.21 -24.92
N ALA A 174 13.54 -22.33 -23.95
CA ALA A 174 12.14 -21.96 -24.13
C ALA A 174 11.98 -20.46 -24.47
N GLY A 175 12.69 -19.58 -23.76
CA GLY A 175 12.53 -18.13 -23.92
C GLY A 175 13.00 -17.57 -25.27
N VAL A 176 13.86 -18.29 -26.00
CA VAL A 176 14.36 -17.88 -27.32
C VAL A 176 13.26 -17.84 -28.39
N SER A 177 12.22 -18.67 -28.26
CA SER A 177 11.14 -18.78 -29.26
C SER A 177 9.74 -18.70 -28.69
N ALA A 178 9.57 -18.51 -27.38
CA ALA A 178 8.26 -18.48 -26.72
C ALA A 178 7.43 -17.21 -27.01
N PHE A 179 8.01 -16.17 -27.61
CA PHE A 179 7.28 -14.94 -27.89
C PHE A 179 6.43 -15.07 -29.15
N VAL A 180 5.26 -14.44 -29.14
CA VAL A 180 4.33 -14.38 -30.25
C VAL A 180 4.28 -12.93 -30.75
N LYS A 181 4.43 -12.73 -32.06
CA LYS A 181 4.21 -11.42 -32.67
C LYS A 181 2.72 -11.18 -32.79
N ILE A 182 2.25 -10.01 -32.35
CA ILE A 182 0.86 -9.61 -32.47
C ILE A 182 0.69 -8.79 -33.75
N ASP A 183 -0.26 -9.19 -34.58
CA ASP A 183 -0.68 -8.39 -35.72
C ASP A 183 -1.59 -7.27 -35.22
N VAL A 184 -1.08 -6.04 -35.26
CA VAL A 184 -1.76 -4.85 -34.72
C VAL A 184 -2.94 -4.48 -35.61
N PRO A 185 -4.19 -4.47 -35.10
CA PRO A 185 -5.34 -4.05 -35.89
C PRO A 185 -5.24 -2.56 -36.26
N ALA A 186 -5.54 -2.22 -37.51
CA ALA A 186 -5.50 -0.82 -37.98
C ALA A 186 -6.43 0.11 -37.16
N ASP A 187 -7.57 -0.41 -36.70
CA ASP A 187 -8.57 0.33 -35.93
C ASP A 187 -8.06 0.81 -34.56
N TRP A 188 -6.97 0.22 -34.04
CA TRP A 188 -6.33 0.70 -32.81
C TRP A 188 -5.86 2.16 -32.92
N ALA A 189 -5.57 2.65 -34.14
CA ALA A 189 -5.22 4.04 -34.38
C ALA A 189 -6.34 5.03 -33.98
N ASN A 190 -7.59 4.54 -33.95
CA ASN A 190 -8.80 5.30 -33.64
C ASN A 190 -9.46 4.88 -32.32
N ALA A 191 -8.78 4.08 -31.50
CA ALA A 191 -9.31 3.67 -30.19
C ALA A 191 -9.68 4.90 -29.36
N VAL A 192 -10.85 4.89 -28.73
CA VAL A 192 -11.38 6.01 -27.93
C VAL A 192 -11.06 5.79 -26.46
N ASP A 193 -10.63 6.84 -25.77
CA ASP A 193 -10.37 6.76 -24.34
C ASP A 193 -11.67 6.48 -23.57
N GLU A 194 -11.64 5.46 -22.71
CA GLU A 194 -12.72 5.21 -21.77
C GLU A 194 -12.67 6.26 -20.67
N VAL A 195 -13.76 7.01 -20.51
CA VAL A 195 -13.93 7.94 -19.39
C VAL A 195 -14.39 7.13 -18.19
N ILE A 196 -13.43 6.65 -17.39
CA ILE A 196 -13.73 6.05 -16.09
C ILE A 196 -13.88 7.18 -15.09
N ALA A 197 -15.12 7.59 -14.84
CA ALA A 197 -15.46 8.57 -13.80
C ALA A 197 -15.61 7.85 -12.46
N ASP A 198 -14.50 7.42 -11.86
CA ASP A 198 -14.51 7.00 -10.46
C ASP A 198 -14.20 8.22 -9.58
N GLU A 199 -15.25 8.80 -9.01
CA GLU A 199 -15.11 9.79 -7.95
C GLU A 199 -14.67 9.09 -6.67
N GLU A 200 -13.44 9.37 -6.25
CA GLU A 200 -12.94 8.90 -4.96
C GLU A 200 -13.76 9.50 -3.81
N LYS A 201 -14.24 8.63 -2.93
CA LYS A 201 -14.96 9.03 -1.72
C LYS A 201 -13.96 9.34 -0.61
N GLY A 202 -14.25 10.32 0.25
CA GLY A 202 -13.43 10.60 1.43
C GLY A 202 -13.41 12.09 1.79
N ALA A 203 -12.53 12.45 2.73
CA ALA A 203 -12.34 13.85 3.08
C ALA A 203 -11.84 14.65 1.86
N SER A 204 -12.40 15.83 1.63
CA SER A 204 -12.14 16.62 0.41
C SER A 204 -10.65 16.88 0.16
N LYS A 205 -9.87 17.21 1.20
CA LYS A 205 -8.42 17.42 1.07
C LYS A 205 -7.68 16.14 0.67
N LEU A 206 -8.02 15.01 1.29
CA LEU A 206 -7.45 13.70 0.98
C LEU A 206 -7.75 13.30 -0.47
N VAL A 207 -9.01 13.42 -0.90
CA VAL A 207 -9.43 13.12 -2.28
C VAL A 207 -8.71 14.01 -3.29
N LYS A 208 -8.57 15.30 -2.99
CA LYS A 208 -7.80 16.24 -3.82
C LYS A 208 -6.33 15.80 -3.95
N MET A 209 -5.69 15.44 -2.84
CA MET A 209 -4.31 14.93 -2.83
C MET A 209 -4.17 13.63 -3.61
N ILE A 210 -5.14 12.71 -3.48
CA ILE A 210 -5.16 11.44 -4.20
C ILE A 210 -5.20 11.66 -5.70
N ASN A 211 -6.16 12.45 -6.18
CA ASN A 211 -6.38 12.64 -7.60
C ASN A 211 -5.28 13.47 -8.26
N ASN A 212 -4.78 14.50 -7.57
CA ASN A 212 -3.84 15.45 -8.17
C ASN A 212 -2.37 15.11 -7.93
N LEU A 213 -2.04 14.35 -6.88
CA LEU A 213 -0.66 14.01 -6.54
C LEU A 213 -0.43 12.50 -6.54
N MET A 214 -1.15 11.75 -5.70
CA MET A 214 -0.89 10.32 -5.49
C MET A 214 -1.03 9.50 -6.78
N LYS A 215 -2.16 9.60 -7.48
CA LYS A 215 -2.43 8.85 -8.71
C LYS A 215 -1.42 9.16 -9.83
N PRO A 216 -1.13 10.44 -10.16
CA PRO A 216 -0.07 10.75 -11.13
C PRO A 216 1.31 10.22 -10.74
N VAL A 217 1.71 10.36 -9.48
CA VAL A 217 3.00 9.85 -8.99
C VAL A 217 3.05 8.32 -9.07
N ALA A 218 1.98 7.64 -8.67
CA ALA A 218 1.87 6.18 -8.72
C ALA A 218 1.95 5.64 -10.16
N LEU A 219 1.54 6.43 -11.16
CA LEU A 219 1.66 6.11 -12.59
C LEU A 219 2.99 6.54 -13.22
N MET A 220 4.01 6.85 -12.41
CA MET A 220 5.32 7.36 -12.85
C MET A 220 5.23 8.66 -13.65
N ASN A 221 4.22 9.49 -13.37
CA ASN A 221 4.00 10.78 -14.03
C ASN A 221 4.21 11.97 -13.07
N GLY A 222 4.91 11.75 -11.94
CA GLY A 222 5.17 12.76 -10.92
C GLY A 222 6.00 13.95 -11.42
N ASP A 223 6.99 13.72 -12.28
CA ASP A 223 7.84 14.78 -12.87
C ASP A 223 7.06 15.78 -13.75
N SER A 224 5.84 15.42 -14.18
CA SER A 224 4.98 16.32 -14.96
C SER A 224 4.16 17.29 -14.11
N LEU A 225 4.13 17.09 -12.79
CA LEU A 225 3.33 17.91 -11.88
C LEU A 225 4.00 19.28 -11.69
N PRO A 226 3.29 20.40 -11.92
CA PRO A 226 3.83 21.72 -11.66
C PRO A 226 4.00 21.96 -10.15
N VAL A 227 4.88 22.90 -9.77
CA VAL A 227 5.05 23.31 -8.36
C VAL A 227 3.72 23.73 -7.73
N SER A 228 2.82 24.34 -8.50
CA SER A 228 1.48 24.73 -8.03
C SER A 228 0.60 23.56 -7.59
N ALA A 229 0.89 22.32 -8.01
CA ALA A 229 0.18 21.12 -7.55
C ALA A 229 0.42 20.85 -6.06
N PHE A 230 1.50 21.40 -5.48
CA PHE A 230 1.92 21.17 -4.10
C PHE A 230 1.58 22.32 -3.15
N ILE A 231 0.83 23.34 -3.61
CA ILE A 231 0.58 24.56 -2.80
C ILE A 231 -0.16 24.28 -1.48
N ASP A 232 -1.04 23.28 -1.47
CA ASP A 232 -1.75 22.84 -0.26
C ASP A 232 -0.84 22.08 0.73
N HIS A 233 0.37 21.75 0.30
CA HIS A 233 1.38 20.95 1.02
C HIS A 233 2.74 21.67 1.04
N ALA A 234 2.74 23.01 1.03
CA ALA A 234 3.95 23.83 0.88
C ALA A 234 4.97 23.64 2.02
N ASP A 235 4.50 23.21 3.19
CA ASP A 235 5.32 22.87 4.38
C ASP A 235 5.76 21.39 4.41
N GLY A 236 5.36 20.59 3.41
CA GLY A 236 5.62 19.16 3.36
C GLY A 236 4.62 18.30 4.14
N THR A 237 3.54 18.87 4.69
CA THR A 237 2.48 18.11 5.37
C THR A 237 1.56 17.42 4.35
N PHE A 238 1.41 16.10 4.43
CA PHE A 238 0.50 15.32 3.59
C PHE A 238 -0.69 14.78 4.38
N GLU A 239 -1.80 14.51 3.68
CA GLU A 239 -3.02 13.96 4.28
C GLU A 239 -2.83 12.49 4.70
N LEU A 240 -3.53 12.09 5.76
CA LEU A 240 -3.56 10.71 6.26
C LEU A 240 -4.55 9.84 5.47
N GLY A 241 -4.32 8.53 5.45
CA GLY A 241 -5.25 7.53 4.91
C GLY A 241 -5.14 7.27 3.42
N ALA A 242 -4.19 7.91 2.72
CA ALA A 242 -4.03 7.80 1.28
C ALA A 242 -3.67 6.37 0.80
N ALA A 243 -2.99 5.57 1.63
CA ALA A 243 -2.62 4.19 1.27
C ALA A 243 -3.83 3.30 0.94
N ALA A 244 -5.02 3.59 1.49
CA ALA A 244 -6.24 2.82 1.24
C ALA A 244 -6.72 2.85 -0.22
N TYR A 245 -6.25 3.82 -0.99
CA TYR A 245 -6.61 4.07 -2.39
C TYR A 245 -5.60 3.49 -3.38
N GLU A 246 -4.49 2.91 -2.92
CA GLU A 246 -3.47 2.36 -3.83
C GLU A 246 -3.90 1.03 -4.46
N LYS A 247 -4.61 0.18 -3.70
CA LYS A 247 -5.12 -1.14 -4.12
C LYS A 247 -4.14 -1.91 -5.01
N ARG A 248 -2.91 -2.09 -4.49
CA ARG A 248 -1.74 -2.43 -5.32
C ARG A 248 -1.86 -3.75 -6.08
N GLY A 249 -2.55 -4.74 -5.50
CA GLY A 249 -2.83 -6.04 -6.11
C GLY A 249 -1.58 -6.87 -6.46
N VAL A 250 -0.51 -6.76 -5.66
CA VAL A 250 0.81 -7.33 -6.00
C VAL A 250 1.04 -8.76 -5.50
N ALA A 251 0.13 -9.31 -4.68
CA ALA A 251 0.23 -10.69 -4.24
C ALA A 251 -0.19 -11.67 -5.34
N VAL A 252 0.56 -12.78 -5.45
CA VAL A 252 0.20 -13.92 -6.32
C VAL A 252 -0.88 -14.77 -5.65
N THR A 253 -0.74 -14.96 -4.33
CA THR A 253 -1.70 -15.71 -3.52
C THR A 253 -2.13 -14.90 -2.31
N VAL A 254 -3.37 -15.10 -1.89
CA VAL A 254 -3.97 -14.45 -0.72
C VAL A 254 -4.65 -15.51 0.16
N PRO A 255 -4.84 -15.26 1.47
CA PRO A 255 -5.52 -16.22 2.33
C PRO A 255 -7.02 -16.28 2.00
N GLU A 256 -7.54 -17.48 1.80
CA GLU A 256 -8.96 -17.80 1.84
C GLU A 256 -9.32 -18.25 3.26
N TRP A 257 -10.47 -17.78 3.76
CA TRP A 257 -11.00 -18.14 5.07
C TRP A 257 -12.06 -19.24 4.99
N ASP A 258 -11.89 -20.26 5.84
CA ASP A 258 -12.89 -21.27 6.18
C ASP A 258 -13.60 -20.90 7.50
N PRO A 259 -14.89 -20.52 7.46
CA PRO A 259 -15.63 -20.13 8.66
C PRO A 259 -15.93 -21.27 9.62
N GLU A 260 -16.05 -22.51 9.13
CA GLU A 260 -16.53 -23.65 9.91
C GLU A 260 -15.49 -24.11 10.93
N SER A 261 -14.22 -24.20 10.51
CA SER A 261 -13.11 -24.57 11.40
C SER A 261 -12.61 -23.41 12.28
N CYS A 262 -13.05 -22.17 12.04
CA CYS A 262 -12.45 -21.00 12.65
C CYS A 262 -12.73 -20.84 14.15
N ALA A 263 -11.65 -20.85 14.94
CA ALA A 263 -11.70 -20.59 16.38
C ALA A 263 -12.03 -19.13 16.76
N LYS A 264 -12.13 -18.19 15.80
CA LYS A 264 -12.40 -16.75 16.04
C LYS A 264 -11.44 -16.11 17.05
N CYS A 265 -10.17 -16.53 17.02
CA CYS A 265 -9.15 -16.10 17.98
C CYS A 265 -8.45 -14.78 17.62
N ASN A 266 -8.72 -14.24 16.42
CA ASN A 266 -8.15 -13.01 15.87
C ASN A 266 -6.61 -12.96 15.73
N ARG A 267 -5.90 -14.08 15.94
CA ARG A 267 -4.44 -14.14 15.79
C ARG A 267 -3.96 -13.77 14.38
N CYS A 268 -4.70 -14.19 13.36
CA CYS A 268 -4.42 -13.86 11.96
C CYS A 268 -4.46 -12.36 11.67
N SER A 269 -5.42 -11.64 12.24
CA SER A 269 -5.44 -10.17 12.20
C SER A 269 -4.30 -9.60 13.02
N TYR A 270 -4.12 -10.06 14.27
CA TYR A 270 -3.07 -9.59 15.18
C TYR A 270 -1.68 -9.54 14.56
N VAL A 271 -1.31 -10.56 13.80
CA VAL A 271 0.01 -10.64 13.17
C VAL A 271 0.10 -10.01 11.78
N CYS A 272 -1.03 -9.60 11.18
CA CYS A 272 -1.04 -9.08 9.83
C CYS A 272 -0.27 -7.75 9.75
N PRO A 273 0.82 -7.69 8.97
CA PRO A 273 1.68 -6.51 8.92
C PRO A 273 1.10 -5.37 8.06
N HIS A 274 0.03 -5.62 7.31
CA HIS A 274 -0.56 -4.65 6.38
C HIS A 274 -2.03 -4.34 6.70
N ALA A 275 -2.57 -4.89 7.79
CA ALA A 275 -3.99 -4.77 8.15
C ALA A 275 -4.96 -5.25 7.05
N THR A 276 -4.61 -6.28 6.28
CA THR A 276 -5.41 -6.75 5.13
C THR A 276 -6.36 -7.90 5.48
N ILE A 277 -6.36 -8.36 6.73
CA ILE A 277 -7.25 -9.38 7.28
C ILE A 277 -7.76 -8.87 8.62
N ARG A 278 -9.08 -8.66 8.74
CA ARG A 278 -9.70 -7.97 9.88
C ARG A 278 -10.97 -8.70 10.35
N PRO A 279 -11.15 -8.91 11.66
CA PRO A 279 -12.38 -9.46 12.20
C PRO A 279 -13.43 -8.35 12.35
N TYR A 280 -14.68 -8.67 12.04
CA TYR A 280 -15.81 -7.78 12.18
C TYR A 280 -16.92 -8.46 12.99
N ALA A 281 -17.60 -7.66 13.80
CA ALA A 281 -18.76 -8.05 14.60
C ALA A 281 -19.98 -7.31 14.05
N LEU A 282 -20.83 -8.02 13.31
CA LEU A 282 -21.98 -7.45 12.61
C LEU A 282 -23.26 -7.62 13.44
N ASN A 283 -24.04 -6.55 13.56
CA ASN A 283 -25.42 -6.62 14.05
C ASN A 283 -26.36 -7.13 12.93
N GLU A 284 -27.65 -7.29 13.23
CA GLU A 284 -28.63 -7.84 12.28
C GLU A 284 -28.79 -6.96 11.03
N GLU A 285 -28.82 -5.63 11.19
CA GLU A 285 -28.98 -4.67 10.09
C GLU A 285 -27.74 -4.66 9.18
N GLU A 286 -26.55 -4.60 9.77
CA GLU A 286 -25.26 -4.66 9.08
C GLU A 286 -25.07 -5.99 8.36
N LEU A 287 -25.59 -7.10 8.90
CA LEU A 287 -25.55 -8.39 8.24
C LEU A 287 -26.52 -8.45 7.06
N ALA A 288 -27.73 -7.90 7.21
CA ALA A 288 -28.74 -7.89 6.16
C ALA A 288 -28.33 -7.03 4.95
N ALA A 289 -27.58 -5.96 5.17
CA ALA A 289 -27.06 -5.08 4.13
C ALA A 289 -25.71 -5.54 3.53
N ALA A 290 -25.12 -6.62 4.04
CA ALA A 290 -23.82 -7.10 3.57
C ALA A 290 -23.88 -7.72 2.16
N PRO A 291 -22.77 -7.65 1.39
CA PRO A 291 -22.65 -8.34 0.11
C PRO A 291 -22.89 -9.84 0.23
N ALA A 292 -23.44 -10.47 -0.82
CA ALA A 292 -23.80 -11.88 -0.83
C ALA A 292 -22.61 -12.83 -0.59
N GLN A 293 -21.40 -12.35 -0.91
CA GLN A 293 -20.13 -13.06 -0.76
C GLN A 293 -19.61 -13.05 0.68
N LEU A 294 -20.24 -12.28 1.59
CA LEU A 294 -19.82 -12.23 2.98
C LEU A 294 -19.93 -13.62 3.63
N LYS A 295 -18.78 -14.17 3.98
CA LYS A 295 -18.69 -15.39 4.79
C LYS A 295 -18.97 -15.05 6.26
N LYS A 296 -19.67 -15.94 6.97
CA LYS A 296 -19.99 -15.80 8.40
C LYS A 296 -19.63 -17.06 9.16
N ALA A 297 -19.13 -16.90 10.38
CA ALA A 297 -18.85 -18.04 11.25
C ALA A 297 -20.17 -18.65 11.77
N PRO A 298 -20.21 -19.97 12.05
CA PRO A 298 -21.43 -20.66 12.50
C PRO A 298 -21.88 -20.26 13.91
N LYS A 299 -20.97 -19.69 14.72
CA LYS A 299 -21.25 -19.19 16.06
C LYS A 299 -20.93 -17.70 16.15
N PRO A 300 -21.69 -16.92 16.93
CA PRO A 300 -21.46 -15.49 17.09
C PRO A 300 -20.10 -15.21 17.76
N VAL A 301 -19.75 -13.92 17.81
CA VAL A 301 -18.61 -13.44 18.59
C VAL A 301 -18.80 -13.85 20.05
N VAL A 302 -17.72 -14.36 20.67
CA VAL A 302 -17.73 -14.94 22.02
C VAL A 302 -18.43 -14.00 23.02
N LYS A 303 -19.44 -14.54 23.73
CA LYS A 303 -20.26 -13.83 24.74
C LYS A 303 -21.11 -12.67 24.19
N THR A 304 -21.43 -12.67 22.90
CA THR A 304 -22.33 -11.70 22.29
C THR A 304 -23.29 -12.38 21.29
N ASN A 305 -24.23 -11.61 20.74
CA ASN A 305 -25.10 -12.05 19.64
C ASN A 305 -24.63 -11.56 18.27
N TYR A 306 -23.47 -10.90 18.18
CA TYR A 306 -22.96 -10.37 16.92
C TYR A 306 -22.43 -11.48 16.01
N THR A 307 -22.72 -11.37 14.71
CA THR A 307 -22.18 -12.29 13.72
C THR A 307 -20.70 -11.99 13.51
N TYR A 308 -19.86 -13.03 13.57
CA TYR A 308 -18.43 -12.90 13.28
C TYR A 308 -18.19 -13.11 11.79
N SER A 309 -17.46 -12.17 11.17
CA SER A 309 -16.86 -12.33 9.85
C SER A 309 -15.38 -11.96 9.89
N LEU A 310 -14.57 -12.63 9.07
CA LEU A 310 -13.16 -12.29 8.86
C LEU A 310 -12.99 -11.83 7.42
N ALA A 311 -12.94 -10.52 7.22
CA ALA A 311 -12.81 -9.95 5.88
C ALA A 311 -11.34 -9.80 5.49
N ILE A 312 -11.04 -10.08 4.22
CA ILE A 312 -9.69 -10.10 3.67
C ILE A 312 -9.67 -9.24 2.41
N SER A 313 -8.76 -8.27 2.33
CA SER A 313 -8.56 -7.48 1.11
C SER A 313 -7.58 -8.21 0.18
N PRO A 314 -8.04 -8.76 -0.95
CA PRO A 314 -7.15 -9.33 -1.97
C PRO A 314 -6.32 -8.24 -2.68
N ALA A 315 -6.80 -6.99 -2.73
CA ALA A 315 -6.12 -5.89 -3.40
C ALA A 315 -4.95 -5.32 -2.58
N ASP A 316 -5.00 -5.40 -1.26
CA ASP A 316 -3.95 -4.86 -0.39
C ASP A 316 -3.04 -5.95 0.22
N CYS A 317 -3.47 -7.23 0.18
CA CYS A 317 -2.66 -8.34 0.68
C CYS A 317 -1.31 -8.44 -0.03
N MET A 318 -0.26 -8.75 0.74
CA MET A 318 1.11 -8.95 0.26
C MET A 318 1.53 -10.42 0.17
N GLY A 319 0.62 -11.37 0.43
CA GLY A 319 0.86 -12.81 0.26
C GLY A 319 1.93 -13.41 1.19
N CYS A 320 2.13 -12.83 2.38
CA CYS A 320 3.26 -13.17 3.26
C CYS A 320 3.09 -14.44 4.11
N THR A 321 1.93 -15.09 4.05
CA THR A 321 1.58 -16.34 4.78
C THR A 321 1.63 -16.30 6.31
N VAL A 322 2.03 -15.19 6.95
CA VAL A 322 2.11 -15.07 8.41
C VAL A 322 0.78 -15.39 9.11
N CYS A 323 -0.35 -14.94 8.55
CA CYS A 323 -1.68 -15.23 9.10
C CYS A 323 -2.03 -16.73 9.06
N VAL A 324 -1.64 -17.43 8.00
CA VAL A 324 -1.82 -18.89 7.85
C VAL A 324 -0.95 -19.61 8.88
N GLY A 325 0.32 -19.23 8.98
CA GLY A 325 1.28 -19.87 9.89
C GLY A 325 0.95 -19.77 11.38
N VAL A 326 0.14 -18.78 11.79
CA VAL A 326 -0.31 -18.64 13.19
C VAL A 326 -1.73 -19.16 13.44
N CYS A 327 -2.43 -19.65 12.41
CA CYS A 327 -3.79 -20.14 12.54
C CYS A 327 -3.77 -21.48 13.30
N PRO A 328 -4.38 -21.58 14.50
CA PRO A 328 -4.31 -22.81 15.29
C PRO A 328 -5.25 -23.93 14.79
N THR A 329 -6.11 -23.63 13.81
CA THR A 329 -7.15 -24.52 13.31
C THR A 329 -7.08 -24.74 11.80
N ASP A 330 -5.99 -24.30 11.15
CA ASP A 330 -5.80 -24.38 9.70
C ASP A 330 -6.96 -23.80 8.87
N SER A 331 -7.69 -22.84 9.43
CA SER A 331 -8.86 -22.18 8.80
C SER A 331 -8.50 -21.14 7.74
N LEU A 332 -7.22 -21.04 7.38
CA LEU A 332 -6.72 -20.14 6.35
C LEU A 332 -5.83 -20.93 5.39
N LYS A 333 -6.09 -20.81 4.09
CA LYS A 333 -5.28 -21.43 3.04
C LYS A 333 -4.88 -20.40 2.00
N MET A 334 -3.64 -20.45 1.54
CA MET A 334 -3.21 -19.60 0.43
C MET A 334 -3.80 -20.11 -0.89
N VAL A 335 -4.53 -19.26 -1.59
CA VAL A 335 -5.13 -19.54 -2.91
C VAL A 335 -4.73 -18.45 -3.91
N PRO A 336 -4.84 -18.66 -5.24
CA PRO A 336 -4.62 -17.61 -6.23
C PRO A 336 -5.42 -16.35 -5.90
N ARG A 337 -4.82 -15.17 -6.04
CA ARG A 337 -5.50 -13.89 -5.72
C ARG A 337 -6.75 -13.69 -6.59
N GLU A 338 -6.67 -14.10 -7.84
CA GLU A 338 -7.74 -14.00 -8.83
C GLU A 338 -9.01 -14.71 -8.37
N SER A 339 -8.89 -15.81 -7.60
CA SER A 339 -10.04 -16.56 -7.09
C SER A 339 -10.71 -15.91 -5.87
N GLN A 340 -10.21 -14.75 -5.40
CA GLN A 340 -10.73 -14.07 -4.21
C GLN A 340 -11.01 -12.58 -4.48
N LEU A 341 -11.01 -12.12 -5.73
CA LEU A 341 -11.21 -10.70 -6.07
C LEU A 341 -12.57 -10.16 -5.59
N ASP A 342 -13.60 -11.00 -5.58
CA ASP A 342 -14.94 -10.68 -5.09
C ASP A 342 -14.98 -10.37 -3.58
N GLN A 343 -14.00 -10.85 -2.81
CA GLN A 343 -13.87 -10.54 -1.39
C GLN A 343 -13.44 -9.10 -1.12
N GLN A 344 -12.98 -8.37 -2.14
CA GLN A 344 -12.65 -6.95 -1.99
C GLN A 344 -13.90 -6.14 -1.62
N GLU A 345 -15.05 -6.40 -2.25
CA GLU A 345 -16.32 -5.74 -1.94
C GLU A 345 -16.76 -6.02 -0.49
N VAL A 346 -16.57 -7.25 -0.01
CA VAL A 346 -16.83 -7.63 1.39
C VAL A 346 -15.93 -6.86 2.35
N PHE A 347 -14.64 -6.71 2.02
CA PHE A 347 -13.70 -5.96 2.84
C PHE A 347 -14.07 -4.47 2.90
N ASP A 348 -14.36 -3.86 1.75
CA ASP A 348 -14.71 -2.44 1.66
C ASP A 348 -16.03 -2.16 2.39
N TYR A 349 -17.05 -3.01 2.21
CA TYR A 349 -18.30 -2.94 2.97
C TYR A 349 -18.05 -2.97 4.48
N CYS A 350 -17.24 -3.92 4.96
CA CYS A 350 -16.94 -4.05 6.37
C CYS A 350 -16.20 -2.81 6.92
N VAL A 351 -15.26 -2.23 6.17
CA VAL A 351 -14.52 -1.02 6.59
C VAL A 351 -15.45 0.19 6.70
N GLU A 352 -16.35 0.38 5.72
CA GLU A 352 -17.20 1.55 5.64
C GLU A 352 -18.42 1.47 6.58
N ASN A 353 -19.13 0.34 6.54
CA ASN A 353 -20.49 0.24 7.05
C ASN A 353 -20.58 -0.43 8.42
N VAL A 354 -19.64 -1.31 8.79
CA VAL A 354 -19.68 -1.95 10.11
C VAL A 354 -19.21 -0.97 11.18
N SER A 355 -20.03 -0.77 12.20
CA SER A 355 -19.73 0.06 13.36
C SER A 355 -18.91 -0.69 14.41
N GLU A 356 -18.06 0.02 15.15
CA GLU A 356 -17.40 -0.56 16.31
C GLU A 356 -18.44 -0.89 17.39
N LYS A 357 -18.27 -2.02 18.10
CA LYS A 357 -19.14 -2.48 19.18
C LYS A 357 -18.45 -2.25 20.54
N PRO A 358 -18.72 -1.14 21.26
CA PRO A 358 -17.97 -0.75 22.46
C PRO A 358 -17.94 -1.82 23.56
N GLU A 359 -18.99 -2.61 23.70
CA GLU A 359 -19.10 -3.71 24.65
C GLU A 359 -18.12 -4.86 24.37
N ILE A 360 -17.64 -5.01 23.14
CA ILE A 360 -16.60 -5.99 22.77
C ILE A 360 -15.21 -5.42 23.12
N THR A 361 -15.04 -4.11 22.97
CA THR A 361 -13.74 -3.43 23.06
C THR A 361 -13.50 -2.72 24.39
N GLU A 362 -14.45 -2.79 25.34
CA GLU A 362 -14.34 -2.20 26.68
C GLU A 362 -13.11 -2.70 27.43
N LYS A 363 -12.84 -4.02 27.36
CA LYS A 363 -11.63 -4.64 27.90
C LYS A 363 -10.77 -5.17 26.76
N LEU A 364 -9.65 -4.50 26.52
CA LEU A 364 -8.72 -4.89 25.47
C LEU A 364 -7.90 -6.12 25.90
N THR A 365 -7.94 -7.13 25.05
CA THR A 365 -7.15 -8.36 25.10
C THR A 365 -6.55 -8.57 23.71
N LEU A 366 -5.71 -9.61 23.53
CA LEU A 366 -5.24 -9.96 22.19
C LEU A 366 -6.42 -10.15 21.22
N LEU A 367 -7.49 -10.82 21.64
CA LEU A 367 -8.65 -11.06 20.79
C LEU A 367 -9.44 -9.78 20.53
N THR A 368 -9.82 -9.06 21.59
CA THR A 368 -10.76 -7.93 21.49
C THR A 368 -10.13 -6.67 20.90
N SER A 369 -8.80 -6.49 21.05
CA SER A 369 -8.08 -5.39 20.40
C SER A 369 -8.19 -5.42 18.88
N GLN A 370 -8.39 -6.60 18.28
CA GLN A 370 -8.45 -6.73 16.82
C GLN A 370 -9.79 -6.30 16.21
N PHE A 371 -10.82 -6.05 17.03
CA PHE A 371 -12.05 -5.41 16.58
C PHE A 371 -11.95 -3.87 16.57
N LYS A 372 -10.89 -3.28 17.13
CA LYS A 372 -10.59 -1.86 16.94
C LYS A 372 -10.08 -1.63 15.52
N LYS A 373 -10.50 -0.53 14.90
CA LYS A 373 -9.96 -0.10 13.60
C LYS A 373 -8.43 0.08 13.72
N PRO A 374 -7.62 -0.60 12.89
CA PRO A 374 -6.20 -0.29 12.80
C PRO A 374 -6.02 1.09 12.17
N LEU A 375 -5.21 1.95 12.79
CA LEU A 375 -4.91 3.30 12.27
C LEU A 375 -3.54 3.37 11.57
N LEU A 376 -2.99 2.20 11.25
CA LEU A 376 -1.88 1.99 10.33
C LEU A 376 -2.27 0.82 9.40
N GLU A 377 -2.43 1.10 8.12
CA GLU A 377 -2.91 0.13 7.13
C GLU A 377 -2.16 0.26 5.80
N PHE A 378 -1.95 -0.86 5.11
CA PHE A 378 -1.48 -0.91 3.72
C PHE A 378 -0.11 -0.24 3.43
N SER A 379 0.76 -0.15 4.44
CA SER A 379 2.10 0.44 4.30
C SER A 379 2.97 -0.19 3.19
N GLY A 380 3.96 0.56 2.71
CA GLY A 380 4.96 0.09 1.73
C GLY A 380 6.00 -0.91 2.26
N SER A 381 5.80 -1.48 3.47
CA SER A 381 6.74 -2.40 4.10
C SER A 381 6.83 -3.75 3.37
N CYS A 382 7.85 -4.55 3.71
CA CYS A 382 8.05 -5.87 3.12
C CYS A 382 6.88 -6.83 3.44
N ALA A 383 6.63 -7.80 2.56
CA ALA A 383 5.75 -8.92 2.89
C ALA A 383 6.26 -9.65 4.16
N GLY A 384 5.45 -9.65 5.23
CA GLY A 384 5.82 -10.28 6.51
C GLY A 384 6.63 -9.39 7.47
N CYS A 385 6.66 -8.07 7.26
CA CYS A 385 7.39 -7.15 8.12
C CYS A 385 6.86 -7.14 9.57
N ALA A 386 7.69 -7.52 10.54
CA ALA A 386 7.27 -7.53 11.94
C ALA A 386 7.05 -6.12 12.52
N GLU A 387 7.82 -5.11 12.09
CA GLU A 387 7.74 -3.73 12.60
C GLU A 387 6.31 -3.18 12.52
N THR A 388 5.64 -3.35 11.38
CA THR A 388 4.30 -2.80 11.17
C THR A 388 3.23 -3.56 11.95
N SER A 389 3.42 -4.85 12.26
CA SER A 389 2.50 -5.58 13.15
C SER A 389 2.49 -4.98 14.57
N TYR A 390 3.66 -4.59 15.10
CA TYR A 390 3.76 -3.88 16.38
C TYR A 390 3.18 -2.48 16.30
N ALA A 391 3.61 -1.67 15.32
CA ALA A 391 3.16 -0.29 15.18
C ALA A 391 1.63 -0.21 15.00
N ARG A 392 1.05 -1.10 14.19
CA ARG A 392 -0.39 -1.22 13.98
C ARG A 392 -1.14 -1.52 15.28
N LEU A 393 -0.67 -2.49 16.06
CA LEU A 393 -1.28 -2.79 17.37
C LEU A 393 -1.26 -1.57 18.28
N VAL A 394 -0.14 -0.86 18.35
CA VAL A 394 0.00 0.36 19.13
C VAL A 394 -1.04 1.41 18.69
N THR A 395 -1.30 1.54 17.39
CA THR A 395 -2.37 2.44 16.90
C THR A 395 -3.78 2.00 17.30
N GLN A 396 -4.06 0.69 17.42
CA GLN A 396 -5.36 0.20 17.87
C GLN A 396 -5.63 0.49 19.35
N LEU A 397 -4.57 0.66 20.15
CA LEU A 397 -4.65 0.92 21.58
C LEU A 397 -4.71 2.42 21.90
N PHE A 398 -3.96 3.25 21.15
CA PHE A 398 -3.75 4.66 21.51
C PHE A 398 -3.86 5.65 20.34
N GLY A 399 -4.14 5.17 19.13
CA GLY A 399 -3.99 5.95 17.90
C GLY A 399 -4.95 7.14 17.77
N ASP A 400 -6.08 7.14 18.49
CA ASP A 400 -7.03 8.26 18.53
C ASP A 400 -6.49 9.51 19.25
N ARG A 401 -5.40 9.37 20.01
CA ARG A 401 -4.78 10.43 20.81
C ARG A 401 -3.24 10.42 20.73
N MET A 402 -2.69 9.83 19.69
CA MET A 402 -1.25 9.56 19.56
C MET A 402 -0.51 10.66 18.78
N TYR A 403 0.67 11.04 19.29
CA TYR A 403 1.70 11.71 18.51
C TYR A 403 2.87 10.75 18.31
N ILE A 404 3.39 10.67 17.09
CA ILE A 404 4.52 9.81 16.73
C ILE A 404 5.67 10.70 16.27
N SER A 405 6.75 10.70 17.05
CA SER A 405 8.08 11.07 16.54
C SER A 405 8.76 9.81 16.03
N ASN A 406 9.07 9.77 14.75
CA ASN A 406 9.67 8.61 14.10
C ASN A 406 11.09 8.91 13.64
N ALA A 407 12.08 8.09 14.00
CA ALA A 407 13.43 8.21 13.49
C ALA A 407 13.48 7.85 12.01
N THR A 408 14.47 8.39 11.29
CA THR A 408 14.70 7.96 9.90
C THR A 408 15.15 6.50 9.86
N GLY A 409 14.47 5.65 9.10
CA GLY A 409 14.76 4.22 9.07
C GLY A 409 13.68 3.44 8.33
N CYS A 410 13.63 2.12 8.50
CA CYS A 410 12.55 1.32 7.93
C CYS A 410 11.17 1.90 8.28
N SER A 411 10.98 2.27 9.55
CA SER A 411 9.75 2.84 10.09
C SER A 411 9.32 4.14 9.42
N SER A 412 10.25 5.04 9.08
CA SER A 412 9.89 6.25 8.33
C SER A 412 9.64 5.98 6.84
N ILE A 413 10.36 5.03 6.24
CA ILE A 413 10.18 4.70 4.81
C ILE A 413 8.81 4.07 4.56
N TRP A 414 8.37 3.13 5.39
CA TRP A 414 7.02 2.57 5.24
C TRP A 414 5.95 3.47 5.88
N GLY A 415 6.29 4.29 6.87
CA GLY A 415 5.34 5.11 7.65
C GLY A 415 5.04 6.49 7.10
N GLY A 416 5.95 7.10 6.33
CA GLY A 416 5.78 8.43 5.74
C GLY A 416 6.28 8.58 4.29
N PRO A 417 5.78 7.79 3.32
CA PRO A 417 6.18 7.86 1.91
C PRO A 417 5.56 9.05 1.13
N ALA A 418 5.41 10.21 1.77
CA ALA A 418 4.70 11.39 1.24
C ALA A 418 3.22 11.11 0.93
N ALA A 419 2.77 11.26 -0.33
CA ALA A 419 1.36 11.24 -0.74
C ALA A 419 0.65 9.87 -0.59
N THR A 420 1.30 8.85 -0.04
CA THR A 420 0.76 7.49 0.17
C THR A 420 0.77 7.08 1.65
N SER A 421 0.46 8.04 2.54
CA SER A 421 0.47 7.83 4.00
C SER A 421 -0.38 6.62 4.43
N PRO A 422 0.19 5.65 5.18
CA PRO A 422 -0.52 4.48 5.70
C PRO A 422 -1.19 4.71 7.05
N TYR A 423 -0.84 5.79 7.75
CA TYR A 423 -1.55 6.20 8.95
C TYR A 423 -2.90 6.78 8.55
N THR A 424 -3.97 6.41 9.25
CA THR A 424 -5.35 6.79 8.91
C THR A 424 -6.09 7.31 10.15
N VAL A 425 -7.33 7.73 9.96
CA VAL A 425 -8.20 8.26 11.02
C VAL A 425 -9.36 7.31 11.33
N ASN A 426 -9.90 7.40 12.54
CA ASN A 426 -11.14 6.73 12.93
C ASN A 426 -12.38 7.46 12.36
N LYS A 427 -13.60 6.99 12.67
CA LYS A 427 -14.86 7.60 12.17
C LYS A 427 -15.07 9.03 12.69
N ASP A 428 -14.41 9.42 13.79
CA ASP A 428 -14.43 10.78 14.35
C ASP A 428 -13.36 11.71 13.75
N GLY A 429 -12.60 11.23 12.75
CA GLY A 429 -11.49 11.98 12.15
C GLY A 429 -10.24 12.06 13.02
N ARG A 430 -10.12 11.24 14.08
CA ARG A 430 -8.96 11.19 14.99
C ARG A 430 -8.00 10.07 14.58
N GLY A 431 -6.71 10.38 14.53
CA GLY A 431 -5.67 9.39 14.22
C GLY A 431 -4.28 9.85 14.66
N PRO A 432 -3.24 9.02 14.44
CA PRO A 432 -1.89 9.36 14.85
C PRO A 432 -1.37 10.58 14.07
N ALA A 433 -0.93 11.62 14.79
CA ALA A 433 -0.15 12.69 14.18
C ALA A 433 1.31 12.20 14.06
N TRP A 434 1.80 12.03 12.84
CA TRP A 434 3.10 11.43 12.56
C TRP A 434 4.07 12.48 12.02
N ALA A 435 5.30 12.46 12.52
CA ALA A 435 6.40 13.24 11.96
C ALA A 435 7.72 12.48 12.04
N ASN A 436 8.57 12.68 11.03
CA ASN A 436 9.97 12.29 11.04
C ASN A 436 10.82 13.56 11.00
N SER A 437 11.63 13.78 12.03
CA SER A 437 12.65 14.83 12.04
C SER A 437 13.89 14.30 11.31
N LEU A 438 14.92 13.86 12.04
CA LEU A 438 16.14 13.29 11.49
C LEU A 438 16.36 11.87 12.02
N PHE A 439 17.51 11.30 11.66
CA PHE A 439 17.90 9.99 12.14
C PHE A 439 18.39 10.05 13.60
N GLU A 440 19.11 11.11 13.92
CA GLU A 440 19.90 11.28 15.13
C GLU A 440 19.18 12.02 16.27
N ASP A 441 18.05 12.70 16.01
CA ASP A 441 17.40 13.61 16.96
C ASP A 441 16.01 13.15 17.43
N ASN A 442 15.61 11.93 17.08
CA ASN A 442 14.22 11.49 17.22
C ASN A 442 13.71 11.48 18.68
N ALA A 443 14.60 11.19 19.64
CA ALA A 443 14.23 11.18 21.06
C ALA A 443 13.98 12.60 21.57
N GLU A 444 14.83 13.54 21.18
CA GLU A 444 14.79 14.96 21.51
C GLU A 444 13.59 15.62 20.83
N HIS A 445 13.31 15.27 19.58
CA HIS A 445 12.14 15.71 18.84
C HIS A 445 10.84 15.26 19.51
N GLY A 446 10.75 13.97 19.89
CA GLY A 446 9.64 13.45 20.68
C GLY A 446 9.49 14.09 22.06
N MET A 447 10.60 14.39 22.74
CA MET A 447 10.59 15.16 23.99
C MET A 447 10.05 16.59 23.76
N GLY A 448 10.44 17.23 22.66
CA GLY A 448 9.90 18.53 22.24
C GLY A 448 8.39 18.50 22.04
N MET A 449 7.88 17.48 21.33
CA MET A 449 6.43 17.27 21.17
C MET A 449 5.72 17.13 22.52
N PHE A 450 6.29 16.35 23.45
CA PHE A 450 5.73 16.17 24.78
C PHE A 450 5.69 17.48 25.58
N LEU A 451 6.79 18.23 25.62
CA LEU A 451 6.86 19.49 26.35
C LEU A 451 5.91 20.54 25.78
N GLY A 452 5.82 20.64 24.44
CA GLY A 452 4.89 21.53 23.76
C GLY A 452 3.42 21.20 24.05
N GLN A 453 3.06 19.92 23.93
CA GLN A 453 1.72 19.43 24.25
C GLN A 453 1.37 19.69 25.71
N LYS A 454 2.30 19.41 26.63
CA LYS A 454 2.12 19.66 28.07
C LYS A 454 1.87 21.14 28.34
N ALA A 455 2.67 22.06 27.79
CA ALA A 455 2.50 23.48 28.00
C ALA A 455 1.17 24.02 27.43
N LEU A 456 0.70 23.49 26.29
CA LEU A 456 -0.61 23.81 25.73
C LEU A 456 -1.73 23.30 26.64
N ARG A 457 -1.64 22.06 27.11
CA ARG A 457 -2.65 21.42 27.95
C ARG A 457 -2.74 22.02 29.35
N ASP A 458 -1.61 22.29 30.01
CA ASP A 458 -1.56 22.91 31.33
C ASP A 458 -2.27 24.27 31.31
N ARG A 459 -2.08 25.07 30.24
CA ARG A 459 -2.80 26.33 30.04
C ARG A 459 -4.31 26.15 29.96
N GLN A 460 -4.80 25.08 29.33
CA GLN A 460 -6.23 24.81 29.28
C GLN A 460 -6.76 24.30 30.63
N ILE A 461 -6.01 23.45 31.33
CA ILE A 461 -6.36 22.96 32.66
C ILE A 461 -6.56 24.13 33.63
N GLU A 462 -5.67 25.12 33.63
CA GLU A 462 -5.81 26.31 34.48
C GLU A 462 -7.07 27.12 34.16
N LYS A 463 -7.46 27.20 32.88
CA LYS A 463 -8.73 27.84 32.51
C LYS A 463 -9.94 27.03 32.97
N VAL A 464 -9.89 25.70 32.90
CA VAL A 464 -10.95 24.83 33.41
C VAL A 464 -11.09 24.97 34.93
N LYS A 465 -9.99 25.07 35.68
CA LYS A 465 -10.04 25.36 37.13
C LYS A 465 -10.74 26.69 37.43
N LYS A 466 -10.51 27.73 36.62
CA LYS A 466 -11.22 29.01 36.74
C LYS A 466 -12.72 28.90 36.46
N ILE A 467 -13.16 27.99 35.57
CA ILE A 467 -14.58 27.71 35.35
C ILE A 467 -15.21 27.12 36.61
N VAL A 468 -14.57 26.12 37.23
CA VAL A 468 -15.07 25.50 38.47
C VAL A 468 -15.19 26.54 39.59
N ALA A 469 -14.21 27.45 39.70
CA ALA A 469 -14.19 28.52 40.70
C ALA A 469 -15.13 29.70 40.40
N SER A 470 -15.75 29.77 39.21
CA SER A 470 -16.58 30.90 38.81
C SER A 470 -18.04 30.71 39.23
N ASP A 471 -18.65 31.73 39.84
CA ASP A 471 -20.09 31.73 40.14
C ASP A 471 -20.99 31.91 38.91
N ALA A 472 -20.41 32.36 37.80
CA ALA A 472 -21.13 32.51 36.53
C ALA A 472 -21.30 31.18 35.78
N ALA A 473 -20.56 30.13 36.14
CA ALA A 473 -20.69 28.82 35.52
C ALA A 473 -21.93 28.07 36.06
N ASN A 474 -22.78 27.59 35.16
CA ASN A 474 -23.95 26.78 35.53
C ASN A 474 -23.53 25.41 36.09
N ALA A 475 -24.47 24.71 36.74
CA ALA A 475 -24.21 23.44 37.40
C ALA A 475 -23.66 22.35 36.45
N ASP A 476 -24.21 22.26 35.24
CA ASP A 476 -23.81 21.24 34.25
C ASP A 476 -22.36 21.44 33.78
N LEU A 477 -21.97 22.69 33.49
CA LEU A 477 -20.61 23.03 33.10
C LEU A 477 -19.62 22.77 34.25
N LYS A 478 -19.99 23.13 35.49
CA LYS A 478 -19.15 22.86 36.66
C LYS A 478 -18.94 21.35 36.84
N ALA A 479 -20.00 20.55 36.78
CA ALA A 479 -19.91 19.11 36.90
C ALA A 479 -19.05 18.47 35.79
N ALA A 480 -19.18 18.93 34.54
CA ALA A 480 -18.35 18.45 33.44
C ALA A 480 -16.86 18.85 33.60
N ALA A 481 -16.60 20.07 34.07
CA ALA A 481 -15.25 20.56 34.35
C ALA A 481 -14.58 19.78 35.50
N GLU A 482 -15.30 19.53 36.59
CA GLU A 482 -14.83 18.71 37.70
C GLU A 482 -14.56 17.26 37.26
N GLY A 483 -15.44 16.67 36.45
CA GLY A 483 -15.23 15.33 35.88
C GLY A 483 -13.99 15.25 34.97
N TYR A 484 -13.73 16.28 34.18
CA TYR A 484 -12.48 16.40 33.42
C TYR A 484 -11.25 16.45 34.34
N LEU A 485 -11.28 17.31 35.37
CA LEU A 485 -10.15 17.49 36.30
C LEU A 485 -9.88 16.21 37.11
N ALA A 486 -10.92 15.50 37.53
CA ALA A 486 -10.80 14.22 38.26
C ALA A 486 -10.12 13.12 37.44
N THR A 487 -10.14 13.23 36.10
CA THR A 487 -9.53 12.25 35.18
C THR A 487 -8.29 12.78 34.49
N VAL A 488 -7.80 13.97 34.82
CA VAL A 488 -6.81 14.72 34.03
C VAL A 488 -5.52 13.95 33.74
N ASP A 489 -5.11 13.04 34.62
CA ASP A 489 -3.90 12.23 34.43
C ASP A 489 -4.16 10.81 33.91
N ASN A 490 -5.41 10.43 33.67
CA ASN A 490 -5.78 9.10 33.20
C ASN A 490 -6.07 9.10 31.69
N GLY A 491 -5.22 8.42 30.91
CA GLY A 491 -5.36 8.36 29.45
C GLY A 491 -6.60 7.62 28.94
N ASP A 492 -7.17 6.72 29.75
CA ASP A 492 -8.30 5.87 29.38
C ASP A 492 -9.63 6.59 29.61
N THR A 493 -9.72 7.40 30.67
CA THR A 493 -10.96 8.08 31.07
C THR A 493 -11.00 9.56 30.67
N ASN A 494 -9.85 10.22 30.51
CA ASN A 494 -9.82 11.66 30.24
C ASN A 494 -10.41 12.04 28.87
N VAL A 495 -10.29 11.19 27.85
CA VAL A 495 -10.86 11.49 26.51
C VAL A 495 -12.38 11.64 26.61
N LYS A 496 -13.06 10.65 27.21
CA LYS A 496 -14.51 10.68 27.40
C LYS A 496 -14.97 11.85 28.28
N ALA A 497 -14.20 12.17 29.33
CA ALA A 497 -14.49 13.32 30.18
C ALA A 497 -14.28 14.65 29.44
N THR A 498 -13.27 14.73 28.58
CA THR A 498 -13.02 15.88 27.71
C THR A 498 -14.16 16.10 26.72
N ASP A 499 -14.64 15.02 26.08
CA ASP A 499 -15.74 15.12 25.11
C ASP A 499 -17.02 15.66 25.78
N LYS A 500 -17.31 15.23 27.01
CA LYS A 500 -18.41 15.80 27.83
C LYS A 500 -18.20 17.27 28.16
N LEU A 501 -17.00 17.67 28.60
CA LEU A 501 -16.66 19.06 28.88
C LEU A 501 -16.82 19.94 27.63
N VAL A 502 -16.31 19.49 26.47
CA VAL A 502 -16.44 20.22 25.20
C VAL A 502 -17.91 20.38 24.81
N ALA A 503 -18.74 19.35 24.99
CA ALA A 503 -20.17 19.44 24.71
C ALA A 503 -20.88 20.52 25.55
N GLU A 504 -20.53 20.67 26.83
CA GLU A 504 -21.08 21.73 27.69
C GLU A 504 -20.52 23.11 27.34
N LEU A 505 -19.21 23.21 27.06
CA LEU A 505 -18.56 24.47 26.67
C LEU A 505 -19.22 25.09 25.42
N VAL A 506 -19.58 24.28 24.42
CA VAL A 506 -20.24 24.75 23.19
C VAL A 506 -21.58 25.46 23.49
N LYS A 507 -22.32 25.02 24.50
CA LYS A 507 -23.63 25.61 24.85
C LYS A 507 -23.52 27.00 25.49
N VAL A 508 -22.37 27.33 26.05
CA VAL A 508 -22.15 28.54 26.86
C VAL A 508 -20.98 29.39 26.37
N ALA A 509 -20.49 29.15 25.15
CA ALA A 509 -19.27 29.75 24.62
C ALA A 509 -19.22 31.28 24.79
N ASP A 510 -20.34 31.96 24.56
CA ASP A 510 -20.45 33.44 24.61
C ASP A 510 -20.78 33.99 26.00
N LYS A 511 -20.96 33.12 27.01
CA LYS A 511 -21.46 33.48 28.35
C LYS A 511 -20.42 33.26 29.45
N CYS A 512 -19.19 32.95 29.07
CA CYS A 512 -18.13 32.55 29.99
C CYS A 512 -16.76 32.98 29.45
N ASP A 513 -16.04 33.80 30.24
CA ASP A 513 -14.79 34.45 29.85
C ASP A 513 -13.70 33.50 29.33
N ASN A 514 -13.67 32.26 29.83
CA ASN A 514 -12.66 31.27 29.46
C ASN A 514 -13.16 30.26 28.42
N CYS A 515 -14.46 30.18 28.18
CA CYS A 515 -15.06 29.07 27.43
C CYS A 515 -14.71 29.13 25.94
N HIS A 516 -14.77 30.31 25.33
CA HIS A 516 -14.38 30.50 23.92
C HIS A 516 -12.92 30.07 23.67
N SER A 517 -11.99 30.57 24.50
CA SER A 517 -10.56 30.28 24.33
C SER A 517 -10.22 28.80 24.59
N ILE A 518 -10.96 28.12 25.47
CA ILE A 518 -10.82 26.66 25.65
C ILE A 518 -11.31 25.93 24.40
N LEU A 519 -12.44 26.34 23.81
CA LEU A 519 -13.00 25.71 22.61
C LEU A 519 -12.08 25.83 21.40
N GLU A 520 -11.42 26.98 21.21
CA GLU A 520 -10.39 27.17 20.18
C GLU A 520 -9.22 26.21 20.31
N ASN A 521 -8.93 25.74 21.53
CA ASN A 521 -7.81 24.87 21.86
C ASN A 521 -8.26 23.48 22.34
N LYS A 522 -9.51 23.09 22.04
CA LYS A 522 -10.14 21.88 22.59
C LYS A 522 -9.37 20.60 22.27
N GLU A 523 -8.65 20.58 21.15
CA GLU A 523 -7.82 19.45 20.74
C GLU A 523 -6.67 19.14 21.71
N PHE A 524 -6.24 20.10 22.52
CA PHE A 524 -5.19 19.94 23.53
C PHE A 524 -5.71 19.55 24.93
N LEU A 525 -7.03 19.58 25.16
CA LEU A 525 -7.60 19.24 26.47
C LEU A 525 -7.38 17.78 26.84
N SER A 526 -7.63 16.87 25.89
CA SER A 526 -7.51 15.44 26.13
C SER A 526 -6.05 15.02 26.26
N LYS A 527 -5.76 14.13 27.22
CA LYS A 527 -4.42 13.60 27.44
C LYS A 527 -3.93 12.86 26.19
N LYS A 528 -2.82 13.32 25.60
CA LYS A 528 -2.17 12.68 24.45
C LYS A 528 -1.22 11.57 24.86
N SER A 529 -0.90 10.69 23.92
CA SER A 529 0.13 9.65 24.05
C SER A 529 1.28 9.98 23.10
N VAL A 530 2.41 10.43 23.61
CA VAL A 530 3.61 10.67 22.79
C VAL A 530 4.40 9.37 22.66
N TRP A 531 4.65 8.95 21.43
CA TRP A 531 5.41 7.76 21.07
C TRP A 531 6.63 8.14 20.25
N ILE A 532 7.75 7.49 20.56
CA ILE A 532 9.04 7.70 19.88
C ILE A 532 9.40 6.37 19.21
N PHE A 533 9.17 6.27 17.90
CA PHE A 533 9.46 5.08 17.10
C PHE A 533 10.86 5.16 16.49
N GLY A 534 11.58 4.04 16.43
CA GLY A 534 12.92 3.96 15.87
C GLY A 534 13.26 2.56 15.41
#